data_AF-A0A8I6R630-F1
#
_entry.id   AF-A0A8I6R630-F1
#
_cell.length_a   1.000
_cell.length_b   1.000
_cell.length_c   1.000
_cell.angle_alpha   90.00
_cell.angle_beta   90.00
_cell.angle_gamma   90.00
#
_symmetry.space_group_name_H-M   'P 1'
#
loop_
_entity.id
_entity.type
_entity.pdbx_description
1 polymer ?
#
loop_
_entity_poly.entity_id
_entity_poly.type
_entity_poly.pdbx_seq_one_letter_code
_entity_poly.pdbx_strand_id
1 'polypeptide(L)'
;MGKNFLKSSLQNASFNIIFQVGFRVVTFLLNAFVLRNISQAVIGVMNVRLLLLESTILFLSREAFRRACLSKTTEHNWPQVINLLWLTVPLCAVQCILFGWIWLYVLSAPGPEITTHYALGVWSICISCILAMCVEPLCLVSQAFLFVKLRVLIETFSVSIRTITFTCLVLWKPSAAVVAFSIAQIIAQICYALAYCFYFHNYLQQRKDMPSSPDDFPFKSLKDFLPKKLPGQAPVDWKLCILTWSFLKQGILKQILTEGERYVMTLFAVLTFYEQGIYDVVNNLGSLAARFLFRPIEESAYFYFSQLVYRDKQINEQNSIQMAEAAFVLKGLLKCVTSLGIIVVCFGQGYSRLLLMFYGGSALSDSLATLLLRTHCFAVLLLALNGTTECYALATMNANQIDRYNHIMAYLSASFLLISWLLTTLFGSVGFIIANCCNMAARIIHSVRFIHKRYEGTEFKPLKGIIPSPLFLIMVLISGLVTLLSEYMYYESSKVIHLGIGVVLFSMTLSVWYYEESDLVTIGYRKYRRRSIKME
;
A
#
# COMPACT_ATOMS: atom_id res chain seq x y z
N MET A 1 12.28 -14.70 34.77
CA MET A 1 12.44 -13.55 33.85
C MET A 1 11.62 -13.61 32.54
N GLY A 2 10.84 -14.65 32.24
CA GLY A 2 10.08 -14.75 30.96
C GLY A 2 8.70 -14.05 30.89
N LYS A 3 7.98 -13.87 32.01
CA LYS A 3 6.63 -13.25 32.01
C LYS A 3 6.62 -11.73 31.71
N ASN A 4 7.72 -11.03 32.01
CA ASN A 4 7.84 -9.59 31.73
C ASN A 4 8.17 -9.28 30.26
N PHE A 5 8.77 -10.21 29.53
CA PHE A 5 9.10 -10.02 28.12
C PHE A 5 7.85 -10.10 27.23
N LEU A 6 6.94 -11.03 27.50
CA LEU A 6 5.70 -11.16 26.74
C LEU A 6 4.74 -10.00 27.01
N LYS A 7 4.61 -9.56 28.28
CA LYS A 7 3.79 -8.40 28.66
C LYS A 7 4.36 -7.09 28.11
N SER A 8 5.68 -6.90 28.16
CA SER A 8 6.36 -5.75 27.54
C SER A 8 6.30 -5.79 26.01
N SER A 9 6.41 -6.96 25.38
CA SER A 9 6.29 -7.12 23.93
C SER A 9 4.86 -6.86 23.44
N LEU A 10 3.84 -7.35 24.16
CA LEU A 10 2.43 -7.07 23.87
C LEU A 10 2.03 -5.61 24.15
N GLN A 11 2.54 -4.99 25.21
CA GLN A 11 2.33 -3.56 25.48
C GLN A 11 3.03 -2.67 24.43
N ASN A 12 4.27 -3.00 24.04
CA ASN A 12 4.97 -2.28 22.97
C ASN A 12 4.30 -2.50 21.60
N ALA A 13 3.80 -3.70 21.31
CA ALA A 13 3.08 -3.99 20.07
C ALA A 13 1.72 -3.28 20.01
N SER A 14 0.95 -3.30 21.08
CA SER A 14 -0.35 -2.59 21.14
C SER A 14 -0.20 -1.08 21.12
N PHE A 15 0.79 -0.52 21.83
CA PHE A 15 1.11 0.90 21.76
C PHE A 15 1.52 1.33 20.34
N ASN A 16 2.37 0.54 19.68
CA ASN A 16 2.75 0.80 18.28
C ASN A 16 1.56 0.72 17.32
N ILE A 17 0.63 -0.22 17.52
CA ILE A 17 -0.57 -0.33 16.69
C ILE A 17 -1.48 0.89 16.88
N ILE A 18 -1.79 1.26 18.14
CA ILE A 18 -2.64 2.43 18.44
C ILE A 18 -2.00 3.70 17.88
N PHE A 19 -0.68 3.86 18.06
CA PHE A 19 0.05 5.00 17.53
C PHE A 19 -0.02 5.04 16.00
N GLN A 20 0.25 3.93 15.30
CA GLN A 20 0.16 3.87 13.84
C GLN A 20 -1.26 4.14 13.32
N VAL A 21 -2.30 3.61 13.98
CA VAL A 21 -3.69 3.88 13.61
C VAL A 21 -4.03 5.35 13.84
N GLY A 22 -3.66 5.92 14.99
CA GLY A 22 -3.87 7.34 15.29
C GLY A 22 -3.23 8.25 14.26
N PHE A 23 -1.96 8.00 13.90
CA PHE A 23 -1.28 8.77 12.84
C PHE A 23 -1.97 8.64 11.49
N ARG A 24 -2.43 7.45 11.10
CA ARG A 24 -3.18 7.26 9.85
C ARG A 24 -4.47 8.06 9.84
N VAL A 25 -5.20 8.13 10.96
CA VAL A 25 -6.41 8.95 11.09
C VAL A 25 -6.06 10.44 10.95
N VAL A 26 -5.02 10.92 11.64
CA VAL A 26 -4.59 12.32 11.54
C VAL A 26 -4.19 12.67 10.11
N THR A 27 -3.36 11.85 9.46
CA THR A 27 -2.97 12.08 8.06
C THR A 27 -4.17 12.03 7.12
N PHE A 28 -5.13 11.14 7.35
CA PHE A 28 -6.37 11.07 6.58
C PHE A 28 -7.19 12.36 6.69
N LEU A 29 -7.36 12.89 7.91
CA LEU A 29 -8.08 14.14 8.16
C LEU A 29 -7.35 15.36 7.56
N LEU A 30 -6.02 15.43 7.70
CA LEU A 30 -5.22 16.50 7.11
C LEU A 30 -5.32 16.47 5.58
N ASN A 31 -5.27 15.29 4.96
CA ASN A 31 -5.47 15.14 3.52
C ASN A 31 -6.88 15.59 3.11
N ALA A 32 -7.93 15.19 3.83
CA ALA A 32 -9.29 15.66 3.59
C ALA A 32 -9.37 17.20 3.59
N PHE A 33 -8.67 17.83 4.53
CA PHE A 33 -8.64 19.27 4.66
C PHE A 33 -7.88 19.96 3.52
N VAL A 34 -6.75 19.40 3.09
CA VAL A 34 -6.00 19.85 1.90
C VAL A 34 -6.89 19.82 0.66
N LEU A 35 -7.66 18.74 0.46
CA LEU A 35 -8.56 18.58 -0.69
C LEU A 35 -9.66 19.63 -0.77
N ARG A 36 -10.05 20.22 0.38
CA ARG A 36 -11.06 21.29 0.43
C ARG A 36 -10.49 22.66 0.02
N ASN A 37 -9.17 22.82 0.06
CA ASN A 37 -8.50 24.11 -0.15
C ASN A 37 -7.68 24.18 -1.45
N ILE A 38 -7.40 23.03 -2.10
CA ILE A 38 -6.58 22.95 -3.32
C ILE A 38 -7.40 22.34 -4.46
N SER A 39 -7.17 22.82 -5.68
CA SER A 39 -7.74 22.22 -6.89
C SER A 39 -7.20 20.81 -7.14
N GLN A 40 -8.07 19.93 -7.63
CA GLN A 40 -7.75 18.53 -7.92
C GLN A 40 -6.66 18.42 -8.99
N ALA A 41 -6.57 19.39 -9.92
CA ALA A 41 -5.50 19.44 -10.90
C ALA A 41 -4.11 19.61 -10.26
N VAL A 42 -3.96 20.49 -9.27
CA VAL A 42 -2.69 20.67 -8.54
C VAL A 42 -2.34 19.42 -7.73
N ILE A 43 -3.35 18.77 -7.15
CA ILE A 43 -3.17 17.47 -6.47
C ILE A 43 -2.66 16.40 -7.44
N GLY A 44 -3.21 16.34 -8.66
CA GLY A 44 -2.71 15.44 -9.71
C GLY A 44 -1.23 15.70 -10.06
N VAL A 45 -0.84 16.97 -10.21
CA VAL A 45 0.58 17.35 -10.43
C VAL A 45 1.45 16.83 -9.30
N MET A 46 1.05 17.05 -8.06
CA MET A 46 1.87 16.70 -6.90
C MET A 46 1.90 15.19 -6.63
N ASN A 47 0.74 14.58 -6.43
CA ASN A 47 0.63 13.20 -5.94
C ASN A 47 0.87 12.15 -7.02
N VAL A 48 0.52 12.45 -8.27
CA VAL A 48 0.73 11.51 -9.38
C VAL A 48 2.06 11.79 -10.04
N ARG A 49 2.34 13.02 -10.48
CA ARG A 49 3.55 13.28 -11.27
C ARG A 49 4.83 13.49 -10.45
N LEU A 50 4.82 14.40 -9.47
CA LEU A 50 6.04 14.72 -8.70
C LEU A 50 6.42 13.57 -7.75
N LEU A 51 5.45 12.93 -7.10
CA LEU A 51 5.75 11.75 -6.28
C LEU A 51 6.16 10.53 -7.12
N LEU A 52 5.69 10.39 -8.37
CA LEU A 52 6.21 9.34 -9.27
C LEU A 52 7.68 9.58 -9.61
N LEU A 53 8.10 10.83 -9.81
CA LEU A 53 9.51 11.16 -9.99
C LEU A 53 10.33 10.76 -8.75
N GLU A 54 9.85 11.14 -7.56
CA GLU A 54 10.47 10.78 -6.28
C GLU A 54 10.61 9.25 -6.13
N SER A 55 9.51 8.51 -6.31
CA SER A 55 9.51 7.06 -6.15
C SER A 55 10.43 6.38 -7.17
N THR A 56 10.45 6.86 -8.41
CA THR A 56 11.31 6.32 -9.48
C THR A 56 12.78 6.47 -9.14
N ILE A 57 13.21 7.69 -8.79
CA ILE A 57 14.62 7.99 -8.47
C ILE A 57 15.04 7.21 -7.21
N LEU A 58 14.28 7.31 -6.13
CA LEU A 58 14.63 6.67 -4.87
C LEU A 58 14.65 5.15 -4.99
N PHE A 59 13.69 4.54 -5.68
CA PHE A 59 13.63 3.10 -5.82
C PHE A 59 14.83 2.57 -6.60
N LEU A 60 15.13 3.16 -7.77
CA LEU A 60 16.23 2.75 -8.62
C LEU A 60 17.62 3.05 -8.01
N SER A 61 17.73 4.08 -7.18
CA SER A 61 18.98 4.42 -6.51
C SER A 61 19.27 3.57 -5.28
N ARG A 62 18.25 3.06 -4.59
CA ARG A 62 18.39 2.55 -3.21
C ARG A 62 18.10 1.07 -3.05
N GLU A 63 17.05 0.55 -3.70
CA GLU A 63 16.50 -0.76 -3.35
C GLU A 63 17.50 -1.90 -3.63
N ALA A 64 18.22 -1.81 -4.74
CA ALA A 64 19.24 -2.80 -5.11
C ALA A 64 20.38 -2.87 -4.08
N PHE A 65 20.84 -1.71 -3.62
CA PHE A 65 21.90 -1.60 -2.61
C PHE A 65 21.44 -2.13 -1.26
N ARG A 66 20.23 -1.77 -0.82
CA ARG A 66 19.66 -2.31 0.43
C ARG A 66 19.59 -3.83 0.41
N ARG A 67 19.07 -4.42 -0.67
CA ARG A 67 18.92 -5.88 -0.78
C ARG A 67 20.27 -6.59 -0.77
N ALA A 68 21.27 -6.05 -1.47
CA ALA A 68 22.62 -6.62 -1.45
C ALA A 68 23.27 -6.47 -0.06
N CYS A 69 23.34 -5.26 0.48
CA CYS A 69 24.07 -4.95 1.70
C CYS A 69 23.38 -5.39 3.01
N LEU A 70 22.12 -5.84 2.96
CA LEU A 70 21.44 -6.50 4.08
C LEU A 70 21.57 -8.03 4.05
N SER A 71 22.15 -8.60 3.00
CA SER A 71 22.42 -10.04 2.93
C SER A 71 23.68 -10.36 3.74
N LYS A 72 23.66 -11.38 4.60
CA LYS A 72 24.84 -11.87 5.36
C LYS A 72 25.62 -10.79 6.13
N THR A 73 24.91 -9.94 6.87
CA THR A 73 25.49 -8.78 7.59
C THR A 73 26.61 -9.11 8.57
N THR A 74 26.66 -10.33 9.11
CA THR A 74 27.70 -10.81 10.03
C THR A 74 29.05 -11.05 9.37
N GLU A 75 29.09 -11.26 8.05
CA GLU A 75 30.32 -11.53 7.29
C GLU A 75 30.92 -10.24 6.68
N HIS A 76 30.30 -9.08 6.91
CA HIS A 76 30.64 -7.85 6.21
C HIS A 76 31.89 -7.14 6.73
N ASN A 77 32.74 -6.73 5.80
CA ASN A 77 33.71 -5.66 6.01
C ASN A 77 32.99 -4.29 5.86
N TRP A 78 32.47 -3.78 6.99
CA TRP A 78 31.64 -2.57 7.03
C TRP A 78 32.21 -1.35 6.30
N PRO A 79 33.51 -1.00 6.41
CA PRO A 79 34.11 0.04 5.58
C PRO A 79 33.89 -0.11 4.06
N GLN A 80 34.00 -1.32 3.52
CA GLN A 80 33.76 -1.60 2.10
C GLN A 80 32.28 -1.48 1.74
N VAL A 81 31.40 -1.90 2.66
CA VAL A 81 29.94 -1.74 2.52
C VAL A 81 29.57 -0.26 2.49
N ILE A 82 30.12 0.56 3.40
CA ILE A 82 29.87 2.01 3.43
C ILE A 82 30.34 2.67 2.12
N ASN A 83 31.54 2.35 1.64
CA ASN A 83 32.02 2.86 0.35
C ASN A 83 31.08 2.48 -0.81
N LEU A 84 30.57 1.25 -0.82
CA LEU A 84 29.58 0.80 -1.81
C LEU A 84 28.27 1.59 -1.70
N LEU A 85 27.77 1.84 -0.48
CA LEU A 85 26.54 2.61 -0.27
C LEU A 85 26.67 4.07 -0.70
N TRP A 86 27.85 4.67 -0.59
CA TRP A 86 28.06 6.02 -1.10
C TRP A 86 27.96 6.13 -2.62
N LEU A 87 28.00 5.02 -3.38
CA LEU A 87 27.68 5.02 -4.81
C LEU A 87 26.20 5.31 -5.12
N THR A 88 25.31 5.20 -4.12
CA THR A 88 23.90 5.57 -4.27
C THR A 88 23.71 7.07 -4.55
N VAL A 89 24.57 7.92 -3.99
CA VAL A 89 24.50 9.39 -4.16
C VAL A 89 24.81 9.83 -5.60
N PRO A 90 25.95 9.49 -6.22
CA PRO A 90 26.22 9.85 -7.61
C PRO A 90 25.24 9.17 -8.58
N LEU A 91 24.83 7.93 -8.31
CA LEU A 91 23.78 7.27 -9.10
C LEU A 91 22.47 8.07 -9.06
N CYS A 92 22.03 8.49 -7.87
CA CYS A 92 20.85 9.32 -7.69
C CYS A 92 20.99 10.69 -8.36
N ALA A 93 22.17 11.32 -8.31
CA ALA A 93 22.42 12.58 -8.99
C ALA A 93 22.28 12.44 -10.51
N VAL A 94 22.85 11.39 -11.11
CA VAL A 94 22.68 11.09 -12.54
C VAL A 94 21.22 10.84 -12.88
N GLN A 95 20.50 10.08 -12.05
CA GLN A 95 19.07 9.84 -12.23
C GLN A 95 18.24 11.12 -12.08
N CYS A 96 18.59 12.02 -11.15
CA CYS A 96 17.93 13.31 -10.98
C CYS A 96 18.10 14.19 -12.23
N ILE A 97 19.29 14.20 -12.83
CA ILE A 97 19.54 14.94 -14.07
C ILE A 97 18.70 14.35 -15.21
N LEU A 98 18.74 13.02 -15.39
CA LEU A 98 18.03 12.34 -16.46
C LEU A 98 16.50 12.48 -16.33
N PHE A 99 15.92 12.05 -15.20
CA PHE A 99 14.49 12.08 -14.99
C PHE A 99 13.96 13.49 -14.74
N GLY A 100 14.73 14.37 -14.10
CA GLY A 100 14.38 15.78 -13.98
C GLY A 100 14.29 16.46 -15.34
N TRP A 101 15.23 16.18 -16.25
CA TRP A 101 15.17 16.67 -17.63
C TRP A 101 13.93 16.14 -18.38
N ILE A 102 13.62 14.84 -18.26
CA ILE A 102 12.41 14.25 -18.84
C ILE A 102 11.15 14.95 -18.30
N TRP A 103 11.06 15.16 -16.99
CA TRP A 103 9.88 15.78 -16.36
C TRP A 103 9.69 17.26 -16.71
N LEU A 104 10.78 17.98 -17.01
CA LEU A 104 10.76 19.40 -17.36
C LEU A 104 10.53 19.66 -18.85
N TYR A 105 11.15 18.85 -19.72
CA TYR A 105 11.28 19.18 -21.14
C TYR A 105 10.67 18.15 -22.09
N VAL A 106 10.47 16.91 -21.67
CA VAL A 106 9.87 15.85 -22.51
C VAL A 106 8.39 15.69 -22.22
N LEU A 107 8.00 15.69 -20.94
CA LEU A 107 6.61 15.59 -20.54
C LEU A 107 5.87 16.91 -20.73
N SER A 108 4.56 16.82 -21.01
CA SER A 108 3.70 18.00 -21.14
C SER A 108 3.65 18.76 -19.80
N ALA A 109 4.21 19.97 -19.75
CA ALA A 109 4.15 20.80 -18.55
C ALA A 109 2.70 21.16 -18.18
N PRO A 110 2.37 21.28 -16.88
CA PRO A 110 1.08 21.85 -16.47
C PRO A 110 0.93 23.26 -17.02
N GLY A 111 -0.29 23.63 -17.44
CA GLY A 111 -0.58 25.00 -17.85
C GLY A 111 -0.41 26.00 -16.69
N PRO A 112 -0.12 27.28 -16.99
CA PRO A 112 0.06 28.32 -15.96
C PRO A 112 -1.13 28.48 -15.00
N GLU A 113 -2.33 28.13 -15.47
CA GLU A 113 -3.57 28.12 -14.69
C GLU A 113 -3.59 27.05 -13.60
N ILE A 114 -2.84 25.96 -13.77
CA ILE A 114 -2.70 24.90 -12.76
C ILE A 114 -1.58 25.28 -11.80
N THR A 115 -0.37 25.57 -12.32
CA THR A 115 0.76 25.99 -11.49
C THR A 115 1.84 26.66 -12.33
N THR A 116 2.34 27.79 -11.85
CA THR A 116 3.52 28.47 -12.40
C THR A 116 4.83 27.96 -11.79
N HIS A 117 4.76 27.13 -10.75
CA HIS A 117 5.90 26.68 -9.95
C HIS A 117 6.27 25.22 -10.19
N TYR A 118 5.87 24.63 -11.32
CA TYR A 118 6.15 23.24 -11.64
C TYR A 118 7.65 22.90 -11.64
N ALA A 119 8.48 23.76 -12.24
CA ALA A 119 9.92 23.55 -12.28
C ALA A 119 10.56 23.53 -10.88
N LEU A 120 10.09 24.40 -9.98
CA LEU A 120 10.49 24.40 -8.57
C LEU A 120 10.11 23.08 -7.90
N GLY A 121 8.91 22.55 -8.20
CA GLY A 121 8.47 21.21 -7.82
C GLY A 121 9.46 20.12 -8.20
N VAL A 122 9.84 20.05 -9.47
CA VAL A 122 10.77 19.03 -9.98
C VAL A 122 12.15 19.14 -9.29
N TRP A 123 12.74 20.33 -9.25
CA TRP A 123 14.05 20.52 -8.60
C TRP A 123 14.02 20.20 -7.11
N SER A 124 12.93 20.54 -6.41
CA SER A 124 12.78 20.22 -5.00
C SER A 124 12.76 18.71 -4.73
N ILE A 125 12.14 17.92 -5.62
CA ILE A 125 12.16 16.45 -5.56
C ILE A 125 13.57 15.93 -5.79
N CYS A 126 14.27 16.42 -6.80
CA CYS A 126 15.66 16.01 -7.09
C CYS A 126 16.58 16.28 -5.89
N ILE A 127 16.52 17.49 -5.31
CA ILE A 127 17.28 17.85 -4.12
C ILE A 127 16.93 16.94 -2.94
N SER A 128 15.64 16.71 -2.70
CA SER A 128 15.15 15.84 -1.64
C SER A 128 15.64 14.39 -1.80
N CYS A 129 15.70 13.87 -3.03
CA CYS A 129 16.21 12.53 -3.31
C CYS A 129 17.71 12.41 -3.01
N ILE A 130 18.51 13.41 -3.41
CA ILE A 130 19.95 13.44 -3.12
C ILE A 130 20.19 13.49 -1.60
N LEU A 131 19.47 14.36 -0.89
CA LEU A 131 19.53 14.43 0.58
C LEU A 131 19.18 13.07 1.23
N ALA A 132 18.17 12.38 0.73
CA ALA A 132 17.80 11.06 1.21
C ALA A 132 18.92 10.02 1.00
N MET A 133 19.63 10.07 -0.13
CA MET A 133 20.76 9.16 -0.40
C MET A 133 21.98 9.47 0.47
N CYS A 134 22.22 10.72 0.84
CA CYS A 134 23.32 11.09 1.75
C CYS A 134 23.19 10.45 3.15
N VAL A 135 21.96 10.15 3.59
CA VAL A 135 21.66 9.55 4.91
C VAL A 135 21.51 8.03 4.81
N GLU A 136 21.50 7.49 3.60
CA GLU A 136 21.25 6.07 3.33
C GLU A 136 22.23 5.12 4.08
N PRO A 137 23.53 5.42 4.23
CA PRO A 137 24.43 4.57 5.02
C PRO A 137 23.98 4.40 6.48
N LEU A 138 23.53 5.48 7.12
CA LEU A 138 23.00 5.45 8.50
C LEU A 138 21.69 4.66 8.56
N CYS A 139 20.84 4.83 7.55
CA CYS A 139 19.58 4.09 7.43
C CYS A 139 19.83 2.58 7.30
N LEU A 140 20.76 2.17 6.43
CA LEU A 140 21.07 0.76 6.22
C LEU A 140 21.68 0.13 7.46
N VAL A 141 22.64 0.80 8.10
CA VAL A 141 23.24 0.32 9.35
C VAL A 141 22.16 0.17 10.43
N SER A 142 21.23 1.12 10.54
CA SER A 142 20.11 0.99 11.48
C SER A 142 19.28 -0.28 11.25
N GLN A 143 19.10 -0.68 9.98
CA GLN A 143 18.36 -1.90 9.62
C GLN A 143 19.19 -3.16 9.86
N ALA A 144 20.45 -3.16 9.47
CA ALA A 144 21.35 -4.30 9.60
C ALA A 144 21.58 -4.71 11.07
N PHE A 145 21.58 -3.74 11.98
CA PHE A 145 21.72 -3.95 13.42
C PHE A 145 20.39 -3.89 14.19
N LEU A 146 19.25 -4.02 13.48
CA LEU A 146 17.92 -4.20 14.07
C LEU A 146 17.46 -3.04 14.99
N PHE A 147 17.83 -1.80 14.69
CA PHE A 147 17.30 -0.59 15.33
C PHE A 147 15.86 -0.27 14.83
N VAL A 148 14.95 -1.25 14.96
CA VAL A 148 13.58 -1.18 14.42
C VAL A 148 12.80 -0.01 15.00
N LYS A 149 12.92 0.23 16.32
CA LYS A 149 12.23 1.34 17.01
C LYS A 149 12.66 2.70 16.47
N LEU A 150 13.97 2.92 16.30
CA LEU A 150 14.52 4.16 15.74
C LEU A 150 13.91 4.46 14.38
N ARG A 151 13.97 3.47 13.49
CA ARG A 151 13.48 3.58 12.13
C ARG A 151 12.01 3.97 12.09
N VAL A 152 11.15 3.25 12.83
CA VAL A 152 9.71 3.52 12.88
C VAL A 152 9.43 4.94 13.39
N LEU A 153 10.15 5.39 14.42
CA LEU A 153 9.98 6.72 14.98
C LEU A 153 10.42 7.82 14.02
N ILE A 154 11.61 7.73 13.41
CA ILE A 154 12.11 8.74 12.48
C ILE A 154 11.25 8.80 11.21
N GLU A 155 10.87 7.65 10.63
CA GLU A 155 9.98 7.60 9.46
C GLU A 155 8.62 8.26 9.76
N THR A 156 8.02 7.96 10.92
CA THR A 156 6.74 8.56 11.33
C THR A 156 6.86 10.07 11.56
N PHE A 157 7.94 10.50 12.22
CA PHE A 157 8.19 11.91 12.49
C PHE A 157 8.41 12.73 11.22
N SER A 158 9.19 12.20 10.26
CA SER A 158 9.43 12.86 8.98
C SER A 158 8.15 13.03 8.16
N VAL A 159 7.32 11.98 8.06
CA VAL A 159 6.00 12.07 7.39
C VAL A 159 5.09 13.09 8.07
N SER A 160 5.11 13.15 9.41
CA SER A 160 4.32 14.10 10.18
C SER A 160 4.77 15.54 9.93
N ILE A 161 6.08 15.81 9.97
CA ILE A 161 6.65 17.13 9.65
C ILE A 161 6.24 17.55 8.25
N ARG A 162 6.42 16.67 7.25
CA ARG A 162 6.01 16.97 5.86
C ARG A 162 4.54 17.34 5.80
N THR A 163 3.67 16.52 6.35
CA THR A 163 2.21 16.69 6.23
C THR A 163 1.75 17.96 6.95
N ILE A 164 2.25 18.21 8.16
CA ILE A 164 1.90 19.41 8.95
C ILE A 164 2.42 20.66 8.25
N THR A 165 3.69 20.66 7.83
CA THR A 165 4.30 21.82 7.15
C THR A 165 3.55 22.14 5.87
N PHE A 166 3.29 21.12 5.04
CA PHE A 166 2.53 21.28 3.81
C PHE A 166 1.14 21.84 4.09
N THR A 167 0.40 21.25 5.04
CA THR A 167 -0.95 21.70 5.38
C THR A 167 -0.94 23.15 5.86
N CYS A 168 -0.06 23.52 6.80
CA CYS A 168 0.04 24.88 7.32
C CYS A 168 0.33 25.91 6.21
N LEU A 169 1.26 25.60 5.29
CA LEU A 169 1.62 26.51 4.19
C LEU A 169 0.51 26.64 3.16
N VAL A 170 -0.17 25.54 2.84
CA VAL A 170 -1.35 25.56 1.94
C VAL A 170 -2.45 26.43 2.51
N LEU A 171 -2.71 26.34 3.81
CA LEU A 171 -3.74 27.16 4.45
C LEU A 171 -3.41 28.64 4.44
N TRP A 172 -2.13 28.97 4.52
CA TRP A 172 -1.71 30.35 4.40
C TRP A 172 -1.83 30.88 2.96
N LYS A 173 -1.43 30.09 1.97
CA LYS A 173 -1.47 30.50 0.56
C LYS A 173 -1.80 29.33 -0.38
N PRO A 174 -3.09 29.04 -0.62
CA PRO A 174 -3.51 27.90 -1.45
C PRO A 174 -3.02 27.97 -2.90
N SER A 175 -2.89 29.17 -3.46
CA SER A 175 -2.43 29.37 -4.84
C SER A 175 -0.97 28.97 -5.07
N ALA A 176 -0.17 28.84 -4.00
CA ALA A 176 1.23 28.43 -4.06
C ALA A 176 1.43 26.98 -3.55
N ALA A 177 0.42 26.12 -3.69
CA ALA A 177 0.44 24.74 -3.19
C ALA A 177 1.66 23.91 -3.63
N VAL A 178 2.15 24.06 -4.87
CA VAL A 178 3.37 23.36 -5.32
C VAL A 178 4.61 23.86 -4.57
N VAL A 179 4.69 25.16 -4.25
CA VAL A 179 5.77 25.72 -3.43
C VAL A 179 5.69 25.20 -2.00
N ALA A 180 4.48 25.17 -1.42
CA ALA A 180 4.24 24.59 -0.11
C ALA A 180 4.68 23.12 -0.04
N PHE A 181 4.35 22.33 -1.06
CA PHE A 181 4.79 20.94 -1.21
C PHE A 181 6.31 20.82 -1.25
N SER A 182 6.97 21.62 -2.09
CA SER A 182 8.42 21.64 -2.22
C SER A 182 9.15 21.99 -0.93
N ILE A 183 8.68 23.02 -0.22
CA ILE A 183 9.25 23.42 1.07
C ILE A 183 9.05 22.31 2.10
N ALA A 184 7.84 21.76 2.20
CA ALA A 184 7.53 20.69 3.14
C ALA A 184 8.35 19.43 2.89
N GLN A 185 8.59 19.08 1.62
CA GLN A 185 9.40 17.93 1.24
C GLN A 185 10.86 18.12 1.69
N ILE A 186 11.48 19.27 1.38
CA ILE A 186 12.87 19.56 1.74
C ILE A 186 13.05 19.61 3.25
N ILE A 187 12.16 20.32 3.98
CA ILE A 187 12.22 20.42 5.44
C ILE A 187 12.13 19.03 6.07
N ALA A 188 11.19 18.19 5.62
CA ALA A 188 11.03 16.85 6.15
C ALA A 188 12.26 15.95 5.91
N GLN A 189 12.94 16.08 4.75
CA GLN A 189 14.18 15.34 4.47
C GLN A 189 15.36 15.85 5.28
N ILE A 190 15.48 17.17 5.50
CA ILE A 190 16.52 17.74 6.38
C ILE A 190 16.31 17.24 7.81
N CYS A 191 15.08 17.31 8.34
CA CYS A 191 14.77 16.80 9.67
C CYS A 191 15.04 15.29 9.78
N TYR A 192 14.71 14.51 8.75
CA TYR A 192 15.04 13.08 8.67
C TYR A 192 16.55 12.84 8.76
N ALA A 193 17.35 13.59 8.00
CA ALA A 193 18.80 13.52 8.03
C ALA A 193 19.39 13.86 9.40
N LEU A 194 18.96 15.00 9.96
CA LEU A 194 19.41 15.48 11.27
C LEU A 194 19.05 14.50 12.39
N ALA A 195 17.86 13.90 12.34
CA ALA A 195 17.44 12.92 13.35
C ALA A 195 18.34 11.68 13.38
N TYR A 196 18.71 11.14 12.21
CA TYR A 196 19.64 10.01 12.13
C TYR A 196 21.04 10.39 12.60
N CYS A 197 21.56 11.53 12.15
CA CYS A 197 22.87 12.03 12.58
C CYS A 197 22.92 12.25 14.09
N PHE A 198 21.90 12.90 14.67
CA PHE A 198 21.79 13.16 16.10
C PHE A 198 21.70 11.86 16.90
N TYR A 199 20.88 10.91 16.46
CA TYR A 199 20.76 9.63 17.16
C TYR A 199 22.08 8.86 17.18
N PHE A 200 22.72 8.68 16.02
CA PHE A 200 23.99 7.94 15.95
C PHE A 200 25.13 8.69 16.64
N HIS A 201 25.12 10.02 16.67
CA HIS A 201 26.05 10.81 17.47
C HIS A 201 25.95 10.44 18.96
N ASN A 202 24.75 10.53 19.52
CA ASN A 202 24.49 10.26 20.93
C ASN A 202 24.74 8.79 21.29
N TYR A 203 24.29 7.87 20.43
CA TYR A 203 24.50 6.43 20.62
C TYR A 203 25.99 6.07 20.65
N LEU A 204 26.79 6.63 19.73
CA LEU A 204 28.22 6.41 19.70
C LEU A 204 28.95 7.07 20.87
N GLN A 205 28.50 8.23 21.34
CA GLN A 205 29.07 8.88 22.52
C GLN A 205 28.85 8.05 23.79
N GLN A 206 27.61 7.63 24.06
CA GLN A 206 27.29 6.81 25.23
C GLN A 206 28.07 5.49 25.25
N ARG A 207 28.38 4.95 24.06
CA ARG A 207 29.11 3.70 23.93
C ARG A 207 30.63 3.84 24.17
N LYS A 208 31.20 5.04 24.04
CA LYS A 208 32.63 5.25 24.36
C LYS A 208 32.94 4.93 25.82
N ASP A 209 31.95 5.06 26.70
CA ASP A 209 32.08 4.87 28.14
C ASP A 209 31.77 3.42 28.59
N MET A 210 31.42 2.52 27.67
CA MET A 210 31.14 1.10 27.96
C MET A 210 32.34 0.18 27.66
N PRO A 211 32.59 -0.86 28.48
CA PRO A 211 33.63 -1.85 28.19
C PRO A 211 33.33 -2.57 26.88
N SER A 212 34.32 -2.59 25.98
CA SER A 212 34.17 -3.10 24.62
C SER A 212 34.09 -4.62 24.60
N SER A 213 32.93 -5.18 24.22
CA SER A 213 32.89 -6.55 23.71
C SER A 213 33.27 -6.55 22.21
N PRO A 214 34.09 -7.50 21.74
CA PRO A 214 34.59 -7.55 20.37
C PRO A 214 33.50 -7.88 19.31
N ASP A 215 32.32 -8.36 19.73
CA ASP A 215 31.20 -8.72 18.84
C ASP A 215 30.18 -7.58 18.63
N ASP A 216 30.36 -6.45 19.30
CA ASP A 216 29.39 -5.35 19.27
C ASP A 216 29.74 -4.30 18.19
N PHE A 217 28.73 -3.94 17.38
CA PHE A 217 28.63 -2.75 16.51
C PHE A 217 29.96 -2.08 16.06
N PRO A 218 30.37 -2.15 14.79
CA PRO A 218 31.75 -1.85 14.36
C PRO A 218 32.08 -0.36 14.19
N PHE A 219 31.14 0.55 14.41
CA PHE A 219 31.32 1.99 14.20
C PHE A 219 31.69 2.70 15.51
N LYS A 220 32.66 3.62 15.46
CA LYS A 220 33.14 4.40 16.64
C LYS A 220 32.89 5.89 16.52
N SER A 221 32.74 6.39 15.29
CA SER A 221 32.52 7.81 15.00
C SER A 221 31.55 7.98 13.83
N LEU A 222 30.90 9.14 13.74
CA LEU A 222 30.11 9.53 12.55
C LEU A 222 30.96 9.51 11.27
N LYS A 223 32.28 9.74 11.38
CA LYS A 223 33.20 9.66 10.25
C LYS A 223 33.30 8.25 9.65
N ASP A 224 32.97 7.20 10.41
CA ASP A 224 32.99 5.83 9.91
C ASP A 224 31.84 5.54 8.93
N PHE A 225 30.83 6.40 8.89
CA PHE A 225 29.74 6.33 7.92
C PHE A 225 30.05 7.09 6.62
N LEU A 226 31.21 7.72 6.50
CA LEU A 226 31.68 8.41 5.28
C LEU A 226 32.60 7.49 4.46
N PRO A 227 32.74 7.74 3.15
CA PRO A 227 33.60 6.92 2.32
C PRO A 227 35.07 7.15 2.70
N LYS A 228 35.85 6.07 2.78
CA LYS A 228 37.27 6.11 3.16
C LYS A 228 38.13 5.22 2.27
N LYS A 229 39.35 5.67 1.97
CA LYS A 229 40.34 4.85 1.28
C LYS A 229 40.83 3.75 2.22
N LEU A 230 40.85 2.51 1.74
CA LEU A 230 41.32 1.34 2.50
C LEU A 230 42.67 0.89 1.94
N PRO A 231 43.80 1.23 2.59
CA PRO A 231 45.12 0.85 2.08
C PRO A 231 45.26 -0.69 2.07
N GLY A 232 45.68 -1.24 0.94
CA GLY A 232 45.87 -2.69 0.77
C GLY A 232 44.60 -3.53 0.67
N GLN A 233 43.41 -2.91 0.61
CA GLN A 233 42.13 -3.61 0.41
C GLN A 233 41.38 -3.03 -0.79
N ALA A 234 40.47 -3.83 -1.37
CA ALA A 234 39.55 -3.32 -2.38
C ALA A 234 38.70 -2.17 -1.80
N PRO A 235 38.42 -1.10 -2.58
CA PRO A 235 37.65 0.04 -2.10
C PRO A 235 36.19 -0.32 -1.79
N VAL A 236 35.63 -1.30 -2.51
CA VAL A 236 34.27 -1.80 -2.32
C VAL A 236 34.29 -3.32 -2.31
N ASP A 237 33.29 -3.94 -1.70
CA ASP A 237 33.10 -5.38 -1.78
C ASP A 237 32.56 -5.73 -3.18
N TRP A 238 33.40 -6.42 -3.97
CA TRP A 238 33.07 -6.77 -5.34
C TRP A 238 31.93 -7.80 -5.44
N LYS A 239 31.81 -8.70 -4.46
CA LYS A 239 30.70 -9.67 -4.43
C LYS A 239 29.37 -8.95 -4.21
N LEU A 240 29.35 -7.99 -3.28
CA LEU A 240 28.19 -7.15 -3.06
C LEU A 240 27.89 -6.25 -4.28
N CYS A 241 28.90 -5.78 -5.01
CA CYS A 241 28.71 -5.02 -6.24
C CYS A 241 27.99 -5.84 -7.33
N ILE A 242 28.44 -7.08 -7.60
CA ILE A 242 27.80 -8.00 -8.55
C ILE A 242 26.35 -8.31 -8.12
N LEU A 243 26.14 -8.54 -6.83
CA LEU A 243 24.82 -8.80 -6.28
C LEU A 243 23.90 -7.58 -6.42
N THR A 244 24.41 -6.39 -6.13
CA THR A 244 23.70 -5.10 -6.31
C THR A 244 23.28 -4.93 -7.76
N TRP A 245 24.18 -5.17 -8.72
CA TRP A 245 23.86 -5.10 -10.15
C TRP A 245 22.73 -6.05 -10.56
N SER A 246 22.74 -7.26 -10.01
CA SER A 246 21.68 -8.25 -10.26
C SER A 246 20.33 -7.78 -9.72
N PHE A 247 20.31 -7.22 -8.51
CA PHE A 247 19.10 -6.64 -7.93
C PHE A 247 18.65 -5.35 -8.63
N LEU A 248 19.56 -4.57 -9.22
CA LEU A 248 19.22 -3.38 -9.98
C LEU A 248 18.42 -3.74 -11.24
N LYS A 249 18.87 -4.77 -12.00
CA LYS A 249 18.13 -5.29 -13.16
C LYS A 249 16.72 -5.77 -12.77
N GLN A 250 16.63 -6.53 -11.69
CA GLN A 250 15.33 -6.98 -11.16
C GLN A 250 14.47 -5.80 -10.69
N GLY A 251 15.10 -4.78 -10.11
CA GLY A 251 14.46 -3.57 -9.62
C GLY A 251 13.74 -2.81 -10.73
N ILE A 252 14.37 -2.63 -11.90
CA ILE A 252 13.74 -1.92 -13.03
C ILE A 252 12.40 -2.56 -13.40
N LEU A 253 12.38 -3.89 -13.58
CA LEU A 253 11.14 -4.61 -13.88
C LEU A 253 10.12 -4.45 -12.76
N LYS A 254 10.54 -4.60 -11.50
CA LYS A 254 9.67 -4.43 -10.33
C LYS A 254 9.08 -3.02 -10.26
N GLN A 255 9.84 -1.99 -10.60
CA GLN A 255 9.39 -0.61 -10.59
C GLN A 255 8.29 -0.37 -11.62
N ILE A 256 8.48 -0.86 -12.86
CA ILE A 256 7.47 -0.78 -13.91
C ILE A 256 6.19 -1.53 -13.50
N LEU A 257 6.33 -2.70 -12.88
CA LEU A 257 5.18 -3.49 -12.42
C LEU A 257 4.44 -2.85 -11.24
N THR A 258 5.13 -2.06 -10.40
CA THR A 258 4.56 -1.47 -9.18
C THR A 258 3.93 -0.11 -9.45
N GLU A 259 4.63 0.78 -10.16
CA GLU A 259 4.16 2.14 -10.47
C GLU A 259 3.63 2.26 -11.91
N GLY A 260 3.42 1.13 -12.59
CA GLY A 260 3.01 1.04 -13.99
C GLY A 260 1.78 1.88 -14.33
N GLU A 261 0.77 1.87 -13.46
CA GLU A 261 -0.43 2.69 -13.58
C GLU A 261 -0.10 4.19 -13.63
N ARG A 262 0.74 4.67 -12.71
CA ARG A 262 1.17 6.08 -12.68
C ARG A 262 2.08 6.43 -13.86
N TYR A 263 2.91 5.50 -14.32
CA TYR A 263 3.67 5.67 -15.55
C TYR A 263 2.75 5.83 -16.76
N VAL A 264 1.68 5.04 -16.86
CA VAL A 264 0.73 5.17 -17.98
C VAL A 264 0.06 6.55 -17.94
N MET A 265 -0.39 7.01 -16.77
CA MET A 265 -0.99 8.34 -16.59
C MET A 265 -0.03 9.49 -16.93
N THR A 266 1.24 9.34 -16.59
CA THR A 266 2.23 10.42 -16.69
C THR A 266 2.89 10.48 -18.06
N LEU A 267 3.28 9.33 -18.63
CA LEU A 267 4.06 9.26 -19.87
C LEU A 267 3.20 9.37 -21.13
N PHE A 268 1.98 8.82 -21.13
CA PHE A 268 1.12 8.83 -22.32
C PHE A 268 0.10 9.97 -22.31
N ALA A 269 0.09 10.80 -21.26
CA ALA A 269 -0.84 11.94 -21.10
C ALA A 269 -2.32 11.59 -21.37
N VAL A 270 -2.71 10.34 -21.09
CA VAL A 270 -4.06 9.80 -21.35
C VAL A 270 -5.14 10.43 -20.47
N LEU A 271 -4.74 11.10 -19.39
CA LEU A 271 -5.61 11.80 -18.45
C LEU A 271 -5.16 13.23 -18.23
N THR A 272 -6.11 14.14 -18.11
CA THR A 272 -5.87 15.50 -17.61
C THR A 272 -5.36 15.49 -16.17
N PHE A 273 -4.67 16.54 -15.73
CA PHE A 273 -4.22 16.65 -14.35
C PHE A 273 -5.37 16.60 -13.33
N TYR A 274 -6.53 17.14 -13.70
CA TYR A 274 -7.74 17.08 -12.90
C TYR A 274 -8.20 15.63 -12.70
N GLU A 275 -8.30 14.86 -13.78
CA GLU A 275 -8.65 13.44 -13.73
C GLU A 275 -7.63 12.63 -12.93
N GLN A 276 -6.33 12.92 -13.09
CA GLN A 276 -5.26 12.26 -12.31
C GLN A 276 -5.44 12.51 -10.80
N GLY A 277 -5.74 13.76 -10.41
CA GLY A 277 -5.96 14.11 -9.01
C GLY A 277 -7.20 13.46 -8.41
N ILE A 278 -8.34 13.50 -9.13
CA ILE A 278 -9.55 12.82 -8.67
C ILE A 278 -9.34 11.32 -8.57
N TYR A 279 -8.74 10.72 -9.60
CA TYR A 279 -8.46 9.29 -9.62
C TYR A 279 -7.56 8.88 -8.44
N ASP A 280 -6.46 9.59 -8.17
CA ASP A 280 -5.58 9.29 -7.03
C ASP A 280 -6.34 9.35 -5.70
N VAL A 281 -7.18 10.37 -5.50
CA VAL A 281 -7.99 10.53 -4.29
C VAL A 281 -8.99 9.39 -4.14
N VAL A 282 -9.74 9.08 -5.20
CA VAL A 282 -10.75 8.00 -5.19
C VAL A 282 -10.10 6.64 -5.02
N ASN A 283 -8.98 6.36 -5.68
CA ASN A 283 -8.25 5.10 -5.54
C ASN A 283 -7.69 4.93 -4.11
N ASN A 284 -7.19 6.01 -3.50
CA ASN A 284 -6.74 5.99 -2.11
C ASN A 284 -7.89 5.79 -1.12
N LEU A 285 -9.06 6.40 -1.35
CA LEU A 285 -10.28 6.19 -0.55
C LEU A 285 -10.83 4.77 -0.71
N GLY A 286 -10.98 4.32 -1.95
CA GLY A 286 -11.57 3.03 -2.29
C GLY A 286 -10.71 1.84 -1.83
N SER A 287 -9.38 1.99 -1.85
CA SER A 287 -8.47 0.95 -1.35
C SER A 287 -8.37 0.87 0.19
N LEU A 288 -9.05 1.73 0.96
CA LEU A 288 -9.06 1.65 2.43
C LEU A 288 -9.61 0.31 2.94
N ALA A 289 -10.68 -0.19 2.32
CA ALA A 289 -11.26 -1.50 2.65
C ALA A 289 -10.21 -2.62 2.48
N ALA A 290 -9.44 -2.57 1.40
CA ALA A 290 -8.34 -3.50 1.16
C ALA A 290 -7.27 -3.43 2.26
N ARG A 291 -6.85 -2.21 2.60
CA ARG A 291 -5.73 -1.97 3.53
C ARG A 291 -6.07 -2.34 4.97
N PHE A 292 -7.28 -2.03 5.43
CA PHE A 292 -7.66 -2.18 6.83
C PHE A 292 -8.44 -3.44 7.14
N LEU A 293 -9.08 -4.05 6.14
CA LEU A 293 -9.95 -5.20 6.36
C LEU A 293 -9.49 -6.44 5.60
N PHE A 294 -9.35 -6.38 4.28
CA PHE A 294 -9.02 -7.57 3.50
C PHE A 294 -7.59 -8.06 3.72
N ARG A 295 -6.59 -7.17 3.71
CA ARG A 295 -5.19 -7.56 3.88
C ARG A 295 -4.91 -8.28 5.22
N PRO A 296 -5.38 -7.81 6.39
CA PRO A 296 -5.24 -8.58 7.63
C PRO A 296 -5.94 -9.95 7.60
N ILE A 297 -7.09 -10.05 6.93
CA ILE A 297 -7.81 -11.32 6.74
C ILE A 297 -6.97 -12.26 5.86
N GLU A 298 -6.43 -11.77 4.74
CA GLU A 298 -5.59 -12.51 3.80
C GLU A 298 -4.31 -13.04 4.47
N GLU A 299 -3.58 -12.20 5.20
CA GLU A 299 -2.36 -12.60 5.91
C GLU A 299 -2.65 -13.69 6.96
N SER A 300 -3.75 -13.53 7.71
CA SER A 300 -4.18 -14.51 8.71
C SER A 300 -4.62 -15.83 8.07
N ALA A 301 -5.36 -15.75 6.96
CA ALA A 301 -5.82 -16.90 6.19
C ALA A 301 -4.65 -17.66 5.55
N TYR A 302 -3.67 -16.93 5.01
CA TYR A 302 -2.48 -17.52 4.39
C TYR A 302 -1.72 -18.37 5.40
N PHE A 303 -1.45 -17.79 6.58
CA PHE A 303 -0.80 -18.50 7.67
C PHE A 303 -1.61 -19.73 8.05
N TYR A 304 -2.91 -19.58 8.29
CA TYR A 304 -3.77 -20.68 8.69
C TYR A 304 -3.77 -21.85 7.68
N PHE A 305 -3.99 -21.58 6.39
CA PHE A 305 -4.02 -22.63 5.37
C PHE A 305 -2.64 -23.28 5.14
N SER A 306 -1.55 -22.52 5.31
CA SER A 306 -0.19 -23.06 5.18
C SER A 306 0.15 -24.11 6.26
N GLN A 307 -0.52 -24.06 7.41
CA GLN A 307 -0.34 -25.03 8.50
C GLN A 307 -1.25 -26.25 8.35
N LEU A 308 -2.38 -26.11 7.67
CA LEU A 308 -3.39 -27.16 7.51
C LEU A 308 -3.16 -28.03 6.27
N VAL A 309 -2.69 -27.43 5.17
CA VAL A 309 -2.61 -28.10 3.87
C VAL A 309 -1.15 -28.27 3.46
N TYR A 310 -0.74 -29.51 3.28
CA TYR A 310 0.61 -29.83 2.81
C TYR A 310 0.72 -29.60 1.29
N ARG A 311 1.75 -28.88 0.84
CA ARG A 311 1.93 -28.45 -0.57
C ARG A 311 2.20 -29.61 -1.52
N ASP A 312 3.00 -30.58 -1.08
CA ASP A 312 3.54 -31.66 -1.93
C ASP A 312 2.75 -32.99 -1.79
N LYS A 313 1.55 -32.95 -1.21
CA LYS A 313 0.66 -34.11 -1.07
C LYS A 313 -0.63 -33.94 -1.85
N GLN A 314 -1.06 -35.00 -2.52
CA GLN A 314 -2.38 -35.02 -3.16
C GLN A 314 -3.47 -34.96 -2.09
N ILE A 315 -4.68 -34.50 -2.46
CA ILE A 315 -5.79 -34.35 -1.50
C ILE A 315 -6.16 -35.67 -0.81
N ASN A 316 -6.04 -36.80 -1.52
CA ASN A 316 -6.32 -38.14 -1.01
C ASN A 316 -5.30 -38.63 0.04
N GLU A 317 -4.09 -38.05 0.05
CA GLU A 317 -3.00 -38.37 0.98
C GLU A 317 -2.98 -37.43 2.19
N GLN A 318 -3.85 -36.41 2.20
CA GLN A 318 -3.98 -35.46 3.29
C GLN A 318 -4.96 -35.99 4.34
N ASN A 319 -4.86 -35.45 5.56
CA ASN A 319 -5.81 -35.77 6.60
C ASN A 319 -7.20 -35.21 6.21
N SER A 320 -8.19 -36.09 6.09
CA SER A 320 -9.55 -35.75 5.65
C SER A 320 -10.22 -34.72 6.57
N ILE A 321 -9.94 -34.76 7.88
CA ILE A 321 -10.48 -33.81 8.87
C ILE A 321 -9.87 -32.42 8.63
N GLN A 322 -8.56 -32.34 8.40
CA GLN A 322 -7.88 -31.06 8.11
C GLN A 322 -8.35 -30.47 6.78
N MET A 323 -8.56 -31.30 5.76
CA MET A 323 -9.10 -30.85 4.47
C MET A 323 -10.56 -30.39 4.59
N ALA A 324 -11.38 -31.07 5.39
CA ALA A 324 -12.75 -30.64 5.68
C ALA A 324 -12.76 -29.28 6.39
N GLU A 325 -11.89 -29.10 7.39
CA GLU A 325 -11.73 -27.83 8.12
C GLU A 325 -11.26 -26.71 7.18
N ALA A 326 -10.24 -26.97 6.36
CA ALA A 326 -9.74 -26.00 5.37
C ALA A 326 -10.83 -25.58 4.38
N ALA A 327 -11.61 -26.54 3.85
CA ALA A 327 -12.71 -26.26 2.95
C ALA A 327 -13.84 -25.47 3.63
N PHE A 328 -14.18 -25.82 4.87
CA PHE A 328 -15.19 -25.12 5.66
C PHE A 328 -14.79 -23.67 5.93
N VAL A 329 -13.54 -23.43 6.36
CA VAL A 329 -13.03 -22.08 6.62
C VAL A 329 -12.93 -21.28 5.33
N LEU A 330 -12.43 -21.85 4.23
CA LEU A 330 -12.37 -21.16 2.95
C LEU A 330 -13.77 -20.77 2.46
N LYS A 331 -14.76 -21.66 2.59
CA LYS A 331 -16.16 -21.37 2.27
C LYS A 331 -16.70 -20.19 3.09
N GLY A 332 -16.49 -20.22 4.41
CA GLY A 332 -16.94 -19.17 5.31
C GLY A 332 -16.28 -17.82 5.03
N LEU A 333 -14.96 -17.82 4.77
CA LEU A 333 -14.20 -16.63 4.40
C LEU A 333 -14.72 -16.04 3.08
N LEU A 334 -14.84 -16.85 2.02
CA LEU A 334 -15.36 -16.41 0.72
C LEU A 334 -16.77 -15.80 0.87
N LYS A 335 -17.63 -16.43 1.67
CA LYS A 335 -18.99 -15.93 1.90
C LYS A 335 -19.00 -14.60 2.63
N CYS A 336 -18.18 -14.46 3.66
CA CYS A 336 -18.04 -13.21 4.41
C CYS A 336 -17.51 -12.06 3.53
N VAL A 337 -16.37 -12.26 2.85
CA VAL A 337 -15.75 -11.19 2.04
C VAL A 337 -16.60 -10.81 0.84
N THR A 338 -17.30 -11.76 0.22
CA THR A 338 -18.20 -11.49 -0.91
C THR A 338 -19.45 -10.74 -0.47
N SER A 339 -20.04 -11.13 0.68
CA SER A 339 -21.18 -10.40 1.26
C SER A 339 -20.82 -8.95 1.55
N LEU A 340 -19.63 -8.72 2.11
CA LEU A 340 -19.15 -7.37 2.35
C LEU A 340 -18.91 -6.61 1.04
N GLY A 341 -18.27 -7.23 0.04
CA GLY A 341 -18.05 -6.62 -1.27
C GLY A 341 -19.38 -6.22 -1.93
N ILE A 342 -20.40 -7.07 -1.87
CA ILE A 342 -21.74 -6.79 -2.40
C ILE A 342 -22.41 -5.62 -1.67
N ILE A 343 -22.30 -5.55 -0.34
CA ILE A 343 -22.77 -4.38 0.43
C ILE A 343 -22.08 -3.10 -0.06
N VAL A 344 -20.75 -3.12 -0.23
CA VAL A 344 -19.99 -1.96 -0.73
C VAL A 344 -20.44 -1.57 -2.13
N VAL A 345 -20.66 -2.54 -3.03
CA VAL A 345 -21.17 -2.26 -4.39
C VAL A 345 -22.53 -1.58 -4.33
N CYS A 346 -23.50 -2.16 -3.63
CA CYS A 346 -24.89 -1.71 -3.63
C CYS A 346 -25.07 -0.37 -2.94
N PHE A 347 -24.56 -0.20 -1.72
CA PHE A 347 -24.63 1.09 -1.01
C PHE A 347 -23.70 2.13 -1.64
N GLY A 348 -22.56 1.69 -2.17
CA GLY A 348 -21.62 2.57 -2.87
C GLY A 348 -22.23 3.29 -4.06
N GLN A 349 -23.20 2.68 -4.75
CA GLN A 349 -23.89 3.37 -5.84
C GLN A 349 -24.66 4.61 -5.35
N GLY A 350 -25.48 4.50 -4.30
CA GLY A 350 -26.26 5.62 -3.78
C GLY A 350 -25.48 6.62 -2.92
N TYR A 351 -24.41 6.18 -2.24
CA TYR A 351 -23.74 7.00 -1.22
C TYR A 351 -22.37 7.55 -1.61
N SER A 352 -21.82 7.19 -2.78
CA SER A 352 -20.52 7.71 -3.24
C SER A 352 -20.45 9.23 -3.21
N ARG A 353 -21.48 9.91 -3.74
CA ARG A 353 -21.54 11.38 -3.77
C ARG A 353 -21.57 11.99 -2.37
N LEU A 354 -22.33 11.38 -1.45
CA LEU A 354 -22.39 11.82 -0.06
C LEU A 354 -21.06 11.63 0.67
N LEU A 355 -20.40 10.49 0.47
CA LEU A 355 -19.10 10.19 1.08
C LEU A 355 -18.03 11.18 0.61
N LEU A 356 -17.98 11.47 -0.70
CA LEU A 356 -17.04 12.43 -1.26
C LEU A 356 -17.30 13.86 -0.75
N MET A 357 -18.57 14.25 -0.61
CA MET A 357 -18.96 15.52 -0.01
C MET A 357 -18.48 15.63 1.46
N PHE A 358 -18.64 14.58 2.26
CA PHE A 358 -18.13 14.58 3.64
C PHE A 358 -16.60 14.67 3.70
N TYR A 359 -15.90 14.00 2.79
CA TYR A 359 -14.45 14.00 2.77
C TYR A 359 -13.88 15.31 2.20
N GLY A 360 -14.04 15.54 0.90
CA GLY A 360 -13.42 16.65 0.17
C GLY A 360 -14.33 17.85 -0.09
N GLY A 361 -15.58 17.85 0.39
CA GLY A 361 -16.53 18.92 0.14
C GLY A 361 -17.05 18.96 -1.30
N SER A 362 -17.65 20.09 -1.69
CA SER A 362 -18.26 20.27 -3.01
C SER A 362 -17.26 20.09 -4.16
N ALA A 363 -16.00 20.46 -3.93
CA ALA A 363 -14.92 20.35 -4.90
C ALA A 363 -14.60 18.90 -5.31
N LEU A 364 -14.91 17.91 -4.46
CA LEU A 364 -14.69 16.48 -4.73
C LEU A 364 -16.00 15.71 -4.99
N SER A 365 -17.16 16.35 -4.86
CA SER A 365 -18.47 15.69 -5.06
C SER A 365 -19.05 15.88 -6.46
N ASP A 366 -18.18 16.08 -7.45
CA ASP A 366 -18.56 16.27 -8.84
C ASP A 366 -18.99 14.94 -9.50
N SER A 367 -19.44 15.03 -10.75
CA SER A 367 -19.90 13.86 -11.49
C SER A 367 -18.80 12.83 -11.74
N LEU A 368 -17.56 13.28 -12.01
CA LEU A 368 -16.46 12.38 -12.32
C LEU A 368 -16.00 11.62 -11.07
N ALA A 369 -15.74 12.30 -9.95
CA ALA A 369 -15.32 11.65 -8.71
C ALA A 369 -16.38 10.66 -8.22
N THR A 370 -17.66 11.04 -8.33
CA THR A 370 -18.79 10.17 -7.99
C THR A 370 -18.79 8.92 -8.86
N LEU A 371 -18.66 9.07 -10.20
CA LEU A 371 -18.61 7.94 -11.12
C LEU A 371 -17.42 7.02 -10.86
N LEU A 372 -16.24 7.59 -10.60
CA LEU A 372 -15.04 6.83 -10.27
C LEU A 372 -15.22 6.04 -8.98
N LEU A 373 -15.75 6.64 -7.92
CA LEU A 373 -15.95 5.95 -6.65
C LEU A 373 -17.00 4.84 -6.77
N ARG A 374 -18.10 5.09 -7.49
CA ARG A 374 -19.12 4.08 -7.82
C ARG A 374 -18.53 2.88 -8.57
N THR A 375 -17.67 3.15 -9.55
CA THR A 375 -16.95 2.11 -10.30
C THR A 375 -15.95 1.39 -9.39
N HIS A 376 -15.27 2.12 -8.51
CA HIS A 376 -14.31 1.54 -7.58
C HIS A 376 -15.00 0.64 -6.54
N CYS A 377 -16.26 0.89 -6.16
CA CYS A 377 -17.02 -0.03 -5.31
C CYS A 377 -17.13 -1.43 -5.95
N PHE A 378 -17.24 -1.53 -7.27
CA PHE A 378 -17.15 -2.80 -7.99
C PHE A 378 -15.75 -3.42 -7.91
N ALA A 379 -14.70 -2.61 -8.04
CA ALA A 379 -13.32 -3.06 -7.85
C ALA A 379 -13.08 -3.64 -6.45
N VAL A 380 -13.69 -3.07 -5.39
CA VAL A 380 -13.58 -3.57 -4.00
C VAL A 380 -14.14 -4.99 -3.87
N LEU A 381 -15.24 -5.33 -4.54
CA LEU A 381 -15.79 -6.69 -4.55
C LEU A 381 -14.79 -7.69 -5.18
N LEU A 382 -14.23 -7.34 -6.35
CA LEU A 382 -13.24 -8.18 -7.00
C LEU A 382 -11.97 -8.30 -6.17
N LEU A 383 -11.55 -7.23 -5.50
CA LEU A 383 -10.38 -7.24 -4.63
C LEU A 383 -10.55 -8.20 -3.45
N ALA A 384 -11.74 -8.21 -2.83
CA ALA A 384 -12.08 -9.12 -1.74
C ALA A 384 -12.01 -10.60 -2.15
N LEU A 385 -12.59 -10.91 -3.31
CA LEU A 385 -12.59 -12.25 -3.90
C LEU A 385 -11.18 -12.67 -4.34
N ASN A 386 -10.45 -11.78 -5.01
CA ASN A 386 -9.10 -12.02 -5.49
C ASN A 386 -8.17 -12.34 -4.32
N GLY A 387 -8.13 -11.48 -3.30
CA GLY A 387 -7.28 -11.65 -2.14
C GLY A 387 -7.50 -12.99 -1.44
N THR A 388 -8.75 -13.37 -1.19
CA THR A 388 -9.08 -14.62 -0.47
C THR A 388 -8.76 -15.87 -1.30
N THR A 389 -9.12 -15.89 -2.59
CA THR A 389 -8.87 -17.05 -3.46
C THR A 389 -7.39 -17.24 -3.76
N GLU A 390 -6.67 -16.15 -4.05
CA GLU A 390 -5.24 -16.18 -4.32
C GLU A 390 -4.43 -16.51 -3.07
N CYS A 391 -4.80 -15.98 -1.90
CA CYS A 391 -4.19 -16.33 -0.62
C CYS A 391 -4.19 -17.84 -0.38
N TYR A 392 -5.36 -18.49 -0.53
CA TYR A 392 -5.46 -19.94 -0.39
C TYR A 392 -4.60 -20.67 -1.44
N ALA A 393 -4.66 -20.23 -2.70
CA ALA A 393 -3.87 -20.84 -3.77
C ALA A 393 -2.37 -20.78 -3.45
N LEU A 394 -1.84 -19.60 -3.12
CA LEU A 394 -0.43 -19.39 -2.77
C LEU A 394 -0.02 -20.14 -1.50
N ALA A 395 -0.92 -20.29 -0.52
CA ALA A 395 -0.64 -21.04 0.70
C ALA A 395 -0.47 -22.55 0.44
N THR A 396 -1.07 -23.08 -0.63
CA THR A 396 -1.22 -24.52 -0.86
C THR A 396 -0.61 -25.05 -2.16
N MET A 397 -0.14 -24.17 -3.05
CA MET A 397 0.61 -24.52 -4.25
C MET A 397 2.00 -25.07 -3.92
N ASN A 398 2.48 -26.04 -4.69
CA ASN A 398 3.87 -26.49 -4.63
C ASN A 398 4.82 -25.55 -5.40
N ALA A 399 6.13 -25.79 -5.30
CA ALA A 399 7.15 -24.93 -5.92
C ALA A 399 6.95 -24.76 -7.44
N ASN A 400 6.66 -25.85 -8.16
CA ASN A 400 6.45 -25.82 -9.61
C ASN A 400 5.19 -25.02 -10.00
N GLN A 401 4.14 -25.10 -9.19
CA GLN A 401 2.91 -24.33 -9.40
C GLN A 401 3.13 -22.84 -9.11
N ILE A 402 3.87 -22.50 -8.06
CA ILE A 402 4.24 -21.11 -7.76
C ILE A 402 5.08 -20.52 -8.89
N ASP A 403 6.06 -21.26 -9.40
CA ASP A 403 6.90 -20.76 -10.50
C ASP A 403 6.07 -20.52 -11.77
N ARG A 404 5.22 -21.48 -12.16
CA ARG A 404 4.28 -21.29 -13.27
C ARG A 404 3.37 -20.08 -13.04
N TYR A 405 2.89 -19.89 -11.81
CA TYR A 405 2.04 -18.76 -11.45
C TYR A 405 2.77 -17.43 -11.57
N ASN A 406 4.04 -17.34 -11.17
CA ASN A 406 4.87 -16.15 -11.32
C ASN A 406 5.04 -15.77 -12.79
N HIS A 407 5.22 -16.75 -13.68
CA HIS A 407 5.26 -16.50 -15.13
C HIS A 407 3.92 -15.97 -15.65
N ILE A 408 2.79 -16.57 -15.24
CA ILE A 408 1.45 -16.08 -15.60
C ILE A 408 1.25 -14.64 -15.09
N MET A 409 1.70 -14.32 -13.87
CA MET A 409 1.61 -12.97 -13.31
C MET A 409 2.39 -11.93 -14.10
N ALA A 410 3.56 -12.29 -14.62
CA ALA A 410 4.31 -11.40 -15.51
C ALA A 410 3.49 -11.07 -16.77
N TYR A 411 2.88 -12.07 -17.41
CA TYR A 411 2.02 -11.86 -18.58
C TYR A 411 0.76 -11.05 -18.27
N LEU A 412 0.09 -11.34 -17.15
CA LEU A 412 -1.10 -10.59 -16.71
C LEU A 412 -0.75 -9.13 -16.42
N SER A 413 0.43 -8.87 -15.85
CA SER A 413 0.87 -7.50 -15.56
C SER A 413 1.20 -6.72 -16.82
N ALA A 414 1.88 -7.34 -17.80
CA ALA A 414 2.12 -6.71 -19.10
C ALA A 414 0.80 -6.44 -19.85
N SER A 415 -0.13 -7.40 -19.82
CA SER A 415 -1.46 -7.25 -20.41
C SER A 415 -2.27 -6.16 -19.72
N PHE A 416 -2.16 -6.04 -18.39
CA PHE A 416 -2.80 -4.99 -17.61
C PHE A 416 -2.34 -3.59 -18.04
N LEU A 417 -1.05 -3.38 -18.29
CA LEU A 417 -0.56 -2.07 -18.77
C LEU A 417 -1.14 -1.72 -20.14
N LEU A 418 -1.20 -2.69 -21.05
CA LEU A 418 -1.78 -2.51 -22.38
C LEU A 418 -3.29 -2.21 -22.32
N ILE A 419 -4.04 -3.01 -21.56
CA ILE A 419 -5.48 -2.84 -21.36
C ILE A 419 -5.76 -1.51 -20.64
N SER A 420 -4.94 -1.12 -19.68
CA SER A 420 -5.06 0.17 -19.00
C SER A 420 -4.88 1.32 -19.97
N TRP A 421 -3.86 1.29 -20.81
CA TRP A 421 -3.67 2.30 -21.84
C TRP A 421 -4.88 2.36 -22.79
N LEU A 422 -5.35 1.21 -23.31
CA LEU A 422 -6.49 1.14 -24.24
C LEU A 422 -7.81 1.61 -23.61
N LEU A 423 -8.16 1.11 -22.42
CA LEU A 423 -9.43 1.48 -21.79
C LEU A 423 -9.42 2.92 -21.31
N THR A 424 -8.26 3.46 -20.93
CA THR A 424 -8.17 4.86 -20.51
C THR A 424 -8.35 5.81 -21.69
N THR A 425 -7.82 5.48 -22.87
CA THR A 425 -8.07 6.32 -24.06
C THR A 425 -9.54 6.30 -24.49
N LEU A 426 -10.27 5.21 -24.20
CA LEU A 426 -11.70 5.07 -24.54
C LEU A 426 -12.66 5.63 -23.48
N PHE A 427 -12.35 5.42 -22.20
CA PHE A 427 -13.27 5.68 -21.08
C PHE A 427 -12.70 6.66 -20.04
N GLY A 428 -11.58 7.33 -20.34
CA GLY A 428 -10.88 8.22 -19.42
C GLY A 428 -10.45 7.49 -18.14
N SER A 429 -10.49 8.20 -17.01
CA SER A 429 -10.02 7.67 -15.72
C SER A 429 -10.82 6.45 -15.23
N VAL A 430 -12.06 6.28 -15.66
CA VAL A 430 -12.88 5.08 -15.37
C VAL A 430 -12.28 3.84 -16.02
N GLY A 431 -11.68 4.00 -17.21
CA GLY A 431 -11.00 2.94 -17.95
C GLY A 431 -9.88 2.26 -17.15
N PHE A 432 -9.13 3.02 -16.34
CA PHE A 432 -8.12 2.45 -15.44
C PHE A 432 -8.73 1.53 -14.37
N ILE A 433 -9.84 1.93 -13.75
CA ILE A 433 -10.53 1.10 -12.74
C ILE A 433 -11.03 -0.19 -13.39
N ILE A 434 -11.59 -0.10 -14.59
CA ILE A 434 -12.06 -1.27 -15.34
C ILE A 434 -10.88 -2.18 -15.73
N ALA A 435 -9.74 -1.63 -16.17
CA ALA A 435 -8.55 -2.41 -16.47
C ALA A 435 -8.04 -3.17 -15.23
N ASN A 436 -8.05 -2.52 -14.06
CA ASN A 436 -7.76 -3.15 -12.78
C ASN A 436 -8.76 -4.28 -12.46
N CYS A 437 -10.06 -4.07 -12.74
CA CYS A 437 -11.09 -5.10 -12.59
C CYS A 437 -10.83 -6.31 -13.50
N CYS A 438 -10.46 -6.10 -14.76
CA CYS A 438 -10.10 -7.17 -15.71
C CYS A 438 -8.89 -7.97 -15.20
N ASN A 439 -7.86 -7.29 -14.71
CA ASN A 439 -6.68 -7.94 -14.14
C ASN A 439 -7.05 -8.79 -12.90
N MET A 440 -7.83 -8.24 -11.96
CA MET A 440 -8.32 -8.99 -10.79
C MET A 440 -9.20 -10.18 -11.18
N ALA A 441 -10.08 -10.02 -12.17
CA ALA A 441 -10.93 -11.09 -12.67
C ALA A 441 -10.11 -12.25 -13.26
N ALA A 442 -9.08 -11.96 -14.06
CA ALA A 442 -8.18 -12.98 -14.59
C ALA A 442 -7.47 -13.77 -13.48
N ARG A 443 -7.03 -13.07 -12.43
CA ARG A 443 -6.40 -13.69 -11.25
C ARG A 443 -7.39 -14.54 -10.44
N ILE A 444 -8.62 -14.06 -10.24
CA ILE A 444 -9.69 -14.85 -9.60
C ILE A 444 -9.94 -16.13 -10.40
N ILE A 445 -10.10 -16.03 -11.73
CA ILE A 445 -10.34 -17.20 -12.59
C ILE A 445 -9.21 -18.23 -12.42
N HIS A 446 -7.94 -17.79 -12.42
CA HIS A 446 -6.81 -18.69 -12.20
C HIS A 446 -6.87 -19.39 -10.83
N SER A 447 -7.04 -18.62 -9.75
CA SER A 447 -7.08 -19.16 -8.39
C SER A 447 -8.29 -20.07 -8.16
N VAL A 448 -9.46 -19.72 -8.69
CA VAL A 448 -10.68 -20.52 -8.64
C VAL A 448 -10.50 -21.83 -9.40
N ARG A 449 -9.88 -21.82 -10.59
CA ARG A 449 -9.56 -23.05 -11.34
C ARG A 449 -8.63 -23.97 -10.54
N PHE A 450 -7.62 -23.40 -9.88
CA PHE A 450 -6.72 -24.16 -9.01
C PHE A 450 -7.47 -24.79 -7.82
N ILE A 451 -8.30 -24.02 -7.12
CA ILE A 451 -9.10 -24.50 -5.98
C ILE A 451 -10.07 -25.59 -6.45
N HIS A 452 -10.76 -25.37 -7.57
CA HIS A 452 -11.69 -26.34 -8.14
C HIS A 452 -11.00 -27.67 -8.42
N LYS A 453 -9.87 -27.64 -9.15
CA LYS A 453 -9.07 -28.84 -9.45
C LYS A 453 -8.55 -29.55 -8.20
N ARG A 454 -8.22 -28.81 -7.14
CA ARG A 454 -7.74 -29.40 -5.88
C ARG A 454 -8.82 -30.22 -5.17
N TYR A 455 -10.06 -29.75 -5.19
CA TYR A 455 -11.20 -30.40 -4.53
C TYR A 455 -12.05 -31.25 -5.47
N GLU A 456 -11.64 -31.38 -6.74
CA GLU A 456 -12.28 -32.23 -7.74
C GLU A 456 -12.29 -33.70 -7.25
N GLY A 457 -13.45 -34.35 -7.34
CA GLY A 457 -13.63 -35.71 -6.83
C GLY A 457 -13.85 -35.83 -5.31
N THR A 458 -13.90 -34.72 -4.57
CA THR A 458 -14.24 -34.72 -3.13
C THR A 458 -15.65 -34.18 -2.86
N GLU A 459 -16.19 -34.47 -1.67
CA GLU A 459 -17.48 -33.91 -1.23
C GLU A 459 -17.40 -32.40 -0.88
N PHE A 460 -16.18 -31.89 -0.67
CA PHE A 460 -15.94 -30.53 -0.23
C PHE A 460 -16.16 -29.52 -1.37
N LYS A 461 -16.97 -28.50 -1.12
CA LYS A 461 -17.30 -27.45 -2.10
C LYS A 461 -17.02 -26.05 -1.54
N PRO A 462 -15.74 -25.68 -1.30
CA PRO A 462 -15.41 -24.39 -0.70
C PRO A 462 -15.84 -23.19 -1.56
N LEU A 463 -15.79 -23.32 -2.89
CA LEU A 463 -16.18 -22.27 -3.83
C LEU A 463 -17.67 -21.90 -3.77
N LYS A 464 -18.53 -22.72 -3.15
CA LYS A 464 -19.92 -22.34 -2.87
C LYS A 464 -20.01 -21.09 -1.97
N GLY A 465 -18.95 -20.74 -1.25
CA GLY A 465 -18.89 -19.50 -0.48
C GLY A 465 -18.88 -18.23 -1.34
N ILE A 466 -18.57 -18.30 -2.64
CA ILE A 466 -18.56 -17.11 -3.51
C ILE A 466 -19.97 -16.52 -3.67
N ILE A 467 -21.01 -17.34 -3.59
CA ILE A 467 -22.40 -16.88 -3.75
C ILE A 467 -23.02 -16.83 -2.35
N PRO A 468 -23.35 -15.63 -1.82
CA PRO A 468 -24.07 -15.50 -0.57
C PRO A 468 -25.48 -16.08 -0.64
N SER A 469 -26.13 -16.12 0.51
CA SER A 469 -27.46 -16.68 0.67
C SER A 469 -28.53 -15.85 -0.07
N PRO A 470 -29.60 -16.48 -0.60
CA PRO A 470 -30.57 -15.78 -1.45
C PRO A 470 -31.34 -14.63 -0.78
N LEU A 471 -31.72 -14.75 0.50
CA LEU A 471 -32.48 -13.70 1.18
C LEU A 471 -31.63 -12.44 1.34
N PHE A 472 -30.36 -12.59 1.70
CA PHE A 472 -29.39 -11.51 1.74
C PHE A 472 -29.25 -10.84 0.37
N LEU A 473 -29.13 -11.60 -0.72
CA LEU A 473 -29.04 -11.04 -2.07
C LEU A 473 -30.29 -10.22 -2.43
N ILE A 474 -31.49 -10.71 -2.10
CA ILE A 474 -32.75 -9.99 -2.31
C ILE A 474 -32.77 -8.70 -1.47
N MET A 475 -32.42 -8.78 -0.19
CA MET A 475 -32.41 -7.63 0.72
C MET A 475 -31.41 -6.55 0.28
N VAL A 476 -30.23 -6.96 -0.18
CA VAL A 476 -29.22 -6.04 -0.70
C VAL A 476 -29.68 -5.39 -2.00
N LEU A 477 -30.33 -6.14 -2.90
CA LEU A 477 -30.88 -5.58 -4.12
C LEU A 477 -31.96 -4.52 -3.83
N ILE A 478 -32.90 -4.84 -2.93
CA ILE A 478 -33.94 -3.90 -2.49
C ILE A 478 -33.28 -2.66 -1.86
N SER A 479 -32.34 -2.85 -0.94
CA SER A 479 -31.59 -1.75 -0.33
C SER A 479 -30.86 -0.89 -1.37
N GLY A 480 -30.23 -1.50 -2.37
CA GLY A 480 -29.53 -0.78 -3.45
C GLY A 480 -30.48 0.06 -4.28
N LEU A 481 -31.65 -0.47 -4.65
CA LEU A 481 -32.66 0.27 -5.41
C LEU A 481 -33.24 1.44 -4.59
N VAL A 482 -33.58 1.21 -3.33
CA VAL A 482 -34.14 2.25 -2.46
C VAL A 482 -33.10 3.34 -2.16
N THR A 483 -31.83 2.99 -1.99
CA THR A 483 -30.77 3.99 -1.75
C THR A 483 -30.49 4.84 -2.99
N LEU A 484 -30.56 4.28 -4.19
CA LEU A 484 -30.51 5.05 -5.45
C LEU A 484 -31.70 5.99 -5.62
N LEU A 485 -32.92 5.51 -5.35
CA LEU A 485 -34.11 6.36 -5.37
C LEU A 485 -34.02 7.47 -4.31
N SER A 486 -33.51 7.15 -3.13
CA SER A 486 -33.27 8.10 -2.04
C SER A 486 -32.26 9.18 -2.43
N GLU A 487 -31.19 8.83 -3.15
CA GLU A 487 -30.24 9.81 -3.68
C GLU A 487 -30.94 10.76 -4.66
N TYR A 488 -31.71 10.22 -5.60
CA TYR A 488 -32.44 11.02 -6.59
C TYR A 488 -33.46 11.98 -5.96
N MET A 489 -34.23 11.51 -4.97
CA MET A 489 -35.32 12.30 -4.36
C MET A 489 -34.85 13.25 -3.26
N TYR A 490 -33.91 12.81 -2.41
CA TYR A 490 -33.61 13.48 -1.14
C TYR A 490 -32.20 14.09 -1.06
N TYR A 491 -31.24 13.73 -1.92
CA TYR A 491 -29.87 14.21 -1.75
C TYR A 491 -29.75 15.75 -1.82
N GLU A 492 -30.43 16.38 -2.78
CA GLU A 492 -30.40 17.83 -2.94
C GLU A 492 -31.24 18.56 -1.89
N SER A 493 -32.40 17.99 -1.50
CA SER A 493 -33.30 18.61 -0.53
C SER A 493 -32.85 18.42 0.93
N SER A 494 -32.43 17.21 1.31
CA SER A 494 -31.95 16.90 2.67
C SER A 494 -31.01 15.69 2.70
N LYS A 495 -29.71 15.99 2.80
CA LYS A 495 -28.62 14.99 2.97
C LYS A 495 -28.80 14.14 4.23
N VAL A 496 -29.45 14.69 5.27
CA VAL A 496 -29.71 13.99 6.54
C VAL A 496 -30.77 12.90 6.35
N ILE A 497 -31.85 13.18 5.62
CA ILE A 497 -32.89 12.18 5.32
C ILE A 497 -32.29 11.05 4.48
N HIS A 498 -31.54 11.41 3.43
CA HIS A 498 -30.85 10.44 2.59
C HIS A 498 -29.90 9.54 3.41
N LEU A 499 -29.13 10.12 4.34
CA LEU A 499 -28.27 9.35 5.25
C LEU A 499 -29.08 8.44 6.19
N GLY A 500 -30.19 8.94 6.77
CA GLY A 500 -31.05 8.18 7.67
C GLY A 500 -31.65 6.93 7.00
N ILE A 501 -32.13 7.06 5.77
CA ILE A 501 -32.62 5.92 4.96
C ILE A 501 -31.52 4.87 4.79
N GLY A 502 -30.29 5.32 4.52
CA GLY A 502 -29.13 4.45 4.36
C GLY A 502 -28.80 3.67 5.60
N VAL A 503 -28.78 4.33 6.77
CA VAL A 503 -28.51 3.69 8.05
C VAL A 503 -29.54 2.60 8.34
N VAL A 504 -30.84 2.88 8.14
CA VAL A 504 -31.90 1.90 8.37
C VAL A 504 -31.75 0.69 7.44
N LEU A 505 -31.58 0.90 6.13
CA LEU A 505 -31.43 -0.18 5.16
C LEU A 505 -30.15 -0.99 5.35
N PHE A 506 -29.06 -0.33 5.75
CA PHE A 506 -27.81 -0.98 6.07
C PHE A 506 -27.96 -1.87 7.30
N SER A 507 -28.60 -1.38 8.37
CA SER A 507 -28.90 -2.19 9.55
C SER A 507 -29.79 -3.39 9.23
N MET A 508 -30.85 -3.21 8.43
CA MET A 508 -31.72 -4.31 7.99
C MET A 508 -30.95 -5.36 7.18
N THR A 509 -30.15 -4.91 6.21
CA THR A 509 -29.28 -5.78 5.40
C THR A 509 -28.32 -6.58 6.28
N LEU A 510 -27.69 -5.95 7.27
CA LEU A 510 -26.80 -6.64 8.21
C LEU A 510 -27.54 -7.62 9.11
N SER A 511 -28.77 -7.31 9.54
CA SER A 511 -29.60 -8.23 10.33
C SER A 511 -30.00 -9.46 9.53
N VAL A 512 -30.37 -9.31 8.25
CA VAL A 512 -30.66 -10.43 7.34
C VAL A 512 -29.40 -11.29 7.12
N TRP A 513 -28.25 -10.65 6.89
CA TRP A 513 -26.98 -11.36 6.77
C TRP A 513 -26.64 -12.15 8.04
N TYR A 514 -26.79 -11.53 9.21
CA TYR A 514 -26.56 -12.18 10.50
C TYR A 514 -27.48 -13.38 10.72
N TYR A 515 -28.75 -13.26 10.30
CA TYR A 515 -29.73 -14.34 10.40
C TYR A 515 -29.38 -15.54 9.51
N GLU A 516 -29.05 -15.31 8.24
CA GLU A 516 -28.68 -16.40 7.32
C GLU A 516 -27.30 -17.01 7.62
N GLU A 517 -26.39 -16.24 8.22
CA GLU A 517 -25.04 -16.67 8.56
C GLU A 517 -24.83 -16.95 10.06
N SER A 518 -25.91 -17.30 10.78
CA SER A 518 -25.89 -17.52 12.23
C SER A 518 -24.80 -18.52 12.66
N ASP A 519 -24.53 -19.54 11.86
CA ASP A 519 -23.48 -20.54 12.11
C ASP A 519 -22.07 -19.93 12.06
N LEU A 520 -21.77 -19.12 11.05
CA LEU A 520 -20.49 -18.43 10.91
C LEU A 520 -20.28 -17.43 12.05
N VAL A 521 -21.32 -16.69 12.41
CA VAL A 521 -21.26 -15.70 13.48
C VAL A 521 -21.11 -16.36 14.85
N THR A 522 -21.80 -17.47 15.09
CA THR A 522 -21.71 -18.24 16.32
C THR A 522 -20.29 -18.82 16.51
N ILE A 523 -19.65 -19.27 15.43
CA ILE A 523 -18.25 -19.73 15.46
C ILE A 523 -17.30 -18.58 15.79
N GLY A 524 -17.48 -17.42 15.15
CA GLY A 524 -16.70 -16.21 15.44
C GLY A 524 -16.84 -15.78 16.91
N TYR A 525 -18.06 -15.74 17.42
CA TYR A 525 -18.38 -15.37 18.79
C TYR A 525 -17.77 -16.34 19.83
N ARG A 526 -17.90 -17.66 19.62
CA ARG A 526 -17.27 -18.66 20.51
C ARG A 526 -15.75 -18.53 20.56
N LYS A 527 -15.12 -18.22 19.42
CA LYS A 527 -13.66 -18.04 19.34
C LYS A 527 -13.20 -16.74 20.00
N TYR A 528 -13.97 -15.66 19.86
CA TYR A 528 -13.74 -14.40 20.57
C TYR A 528 -13.86 -14.57 22.08
N ARG A 529 -14.94 -15.20 22.56
CA ARG A 529 -15.17 -15.47 23.99
C ARG A 529 -14.04 -16.34 24.61
N ARG A 530 -13.56 -17.36 23.89
CA ARG A 530 -12.41 -18.17 24.33
C ARG A 530 -11.08 -17.39 24.40
N ARG A 531 -10.90 -16.36 23.57
CA ARG A 531 -9.73 -15.45 23.67
C ARG A 531 -9.88 -14.49 24.85
N SER A 532 -11.07 -13.94 25.09
CA SER A 532 -11.34 -13.05 26.23
C SER A 532 -11.04 -13.75 27.57
N ILE A 533 -11.47 -15.00 27.73
CA ILE A 533 -11.28 -15.80 28.95
C ILE A 533 -9.81 -16.22 29.16
N LYS A 534 -8.95 -16.17 28.12
CA LYS A 534 -7.51 -16.44 28.24
C LYS A 534 -6.67 -15.18 28.52
N MET A 535 -7.28 -13.99 28.48
CA MET A 535 -6.60 -12.71 28.74
C MET A 535 -6.97 -12.11 30.10
N GLU A 536 -7.95 -12.68 30.79
CA GLU A 536 -8.13 -12.59 32.25
C GLU A 536 -7.23 -13.64 32.93
#